data_AF-A0A838TL68-F1
#
_entry.id   AF-A0A838TL68-F1
#
_cell.length_a   1.000
_cell.length_b   1.000
_cell.length_c   1.000
_cell.angle_alpha   90.00
_cell.angle_beta   90.00
_cell.angle_gamma   90.00
#
_symmetry.space_group_name_H-M   'P 1'
#
loop_
_entity.id
_entity.type
_entity.pdbx_description
1 polymer ?
#
loop_
_entity_poly.entity_id
_entity_poly.type
_entity_poly.pdbx_seq_one_letter_code
_entity_poly.pdbx_strand_id
1 'polypeptide(L)'
;MKYFYTVYTKPLQGTNHYFVKKFITFPEYTNVPDVLESFGMHTDFNEACRIAKVIDEDIKQQLLKNLENNVTDAKVIPMNVGKASLQNKPNRLINFLM
;
A
#
# COMPACT_ATOMS: atom_id res chain seq x y z
N MET A 1 -7.69 -13.02 -21.81
CA MET A 1 -7.61 -12.84 -20.34
C MET A 1 -6.21 -13.17 -19.80
N LYS A 2 -5.69 -12.35 -18.88
CA LYS A 2 -4.42 -12.60 -18.18
C LYS A 2 -4.59 -12.42 -16.68
N TYR A 3 -3.86 -13.21 -15.89
CA TYR A 3 -3.82 -13.06 -14.44
C TYR A 3 -2.55 -12.33 -14.02
N PHE A 4 -2.67 -11.47 -13.02
CA PHE A 4 -1.53 -10.90 -12.34
C PHE A 4 -1.78 -10.88 -10.83
N TYR A 5 -0.70 -10.86 -10.06
CA TYR A 5 -0.73 -11.09 -8.63
C TYR A 5 0.03 -9.96 -7.93
N THR A 6 -0.48 -9.52 -6.79
CA THR A 6 0.24 -8.60 -5.92
C THR A 6 0.30 -9.16 -4.51
N VAL A 7 1.43 -8.88 -3.85
CA VAL A 7 1.66 -9.26 -2.46
C VAL A 7 2.25 -8.10 -1.69
N TYR A 8 1.81 -7.93 -0.45
CA TYR A 8 2.41 -6.99 0.49
C TYR A 8 2.19 -7.46 1.92
N THR A 9 2.99 -6.93 2.85
CA THR A 9 2.82 -7.16 4.28
C THR A 9 2.32 -5.91 4.97
N LYS A 10 1.44 -6.09 5.96
CA LYS A 10 1.07 -5.01 6.89
C LYS A 10 1.04 -5.50 8.32
N PRO A 11 1.57 -4.72 9.27
CA PRO A 11 1.36 -4.97 10.69
C PRO A 11 -0.10 -4.67 11.04
N LEU A 12 -0.79 -5.65 11.64
CA LEU A 12 -2.11 -5.50 12.23
C LEU A 12 -2.04 -5.96 13.68
N GLN A 13 -2.39 -5.07 14.61
CA GLN A 13 -2.38 -5.35 16.06
C GLN A 13 -1.03 -5.91 16.57
N GLY A 14 0.09 -5.48 15.98
CA GLY A 14 1.43 -5.94 16.35
C GLY A 14 1.90 -7.22 15.65
N THR A 15 1.06 -7.85 14.81
CA THR A 15 1.42 -9.04 14.03
C THR A 15 1.47 -8.72 12.54
N ASN A 16 2.54 -9.13 11.87
CA ASN A 16 2.64 -8.99 10.42
C ASN A 16 1.73 -10.00 9.72
N HIS A 17 0.91 -9.50 8.80
CA HIS A 17 0.04 -10.31 7.95
C HIS A 17 0.46 -10.16 6.50
N TYR A 18 0.39 -11.26 5.76
CA TYR A 18 0.58 -11.32 4.32
C TYR A 18 -0.76 -11.11 3.63
N PHE A 19 -0.75 -10.23 2.64
CA PHE A 19 -1.89 -9.92 1.80
C PHE A 19 -1.56 -10.33 0.38
N VAL A 20 -2.34 -11.26 -0.17
CA VAL A 20 -2.17 -11.76 -1.54
C VAL A 20 -3.43 -11.43 -2.34
N LYS A 21 -3.28 -10.74 -3.46
CA LYS A 21 -4.38 -10.38 -4.37
C LYS A 21 -4.14 -10.98 -5.74
N LYS A 22 -5.16 -11.62 -6.29
CA LYS A 22 -5.19 -12.14 -7.66
C LYS A 22 -6.15 -11.31 -8.49
N PHE A 23 -5.65 -10.73 -9.55
CA PHE A 23 -6.42 -9.93 -10.48
C PHE A 23 -6.53 -10.61 -11.84
N ILE A 24 -7.63 -10.33 -12.54
CA ILE A 24 -7.84 -10.70 -13.93
C ILE A 24 -7.96 -9.42 -14.76
N THR A 25 -7.21 -9.39 -15.85
CA THR A 25 -7.26 -8.31 -16.84
C THR A 25 -7.71 -8.84 -18.19
N PHE A 26 -8.47 -8.03 -18.91
CA PHE A 26 -9.03 -8.35 -20.22
C PHE A 26 -8.40 -7.42 -21.27
N PRO A 27 -7.22 -7.77 -21.81
CA PRO A 27 -6.53 -6.93 -22.78
C PRO A 27 -7.33 -6.72 -24.07
N GLU A 28 -8.34 -7.54 -24.32
CA GLU A 28 -9.24 -7.45 -25.46
C GLU A 28 -10.20 -6.25 -25.38
N TYR A 29 -10.40 -5.66 -24.19
CA TYR A 29 -11.26 -4.49 -24.00
C TYR A 29 -10.45 -3.26 -23.55
N THR A 30 -10.62 -2.16 -24.26
CA THR A 30 -10.03 -0.87 -23.87
C THR A 30 -10.81 -0.26 -22.70
N ASN A 31 -10.11 0.30 -21.71
CA ASN A 31 -10.68 1.00 -20.54
C ASN A 31 -11.49 0.12 -19.57
N VAL A 32 -11.30 -1.20 -19.56
CA VAL A 32 -11.86 -2.05 -18.51
C VAL A 32 -10.88 -2.12 -17.34
N PRO A 33 -11.27 -1.72 -16.12
CA PRO A 33 -10.42 -1.85 -14.95
C PRO A 33 -10.13 -3.33 -14.64
N ASP A 34 -8.96 -3.57 -14.06
CA ASP A 34 -8.62 -4.90 -13.59
C ASP A 34 -9.56 -5.35 -12.48
N VAL A 35 -10.02 -6.59 -12.56
CA VAL A 35 -10.97 -7.15 -11.60
C VAL A 35 -10.22 -7.96 -10.56
N LEU A 36 -10.47 -7.68 -9.28
CA LEU A 36 -9.98 -8.50 -8.18
C LEU A 36 -10.77 -9.81 -8.17
N GLU A 37 -10.14 -10.90 -8.59
CA GLU A 37 -10.77 -12.22 -8.66
C GLU A 37 -10.78 -12.91 -7.30
N SER A 38 -9.66 -12.84 -6.57
CA SER A 38 -9.55 -13.44 -5.23
C SER A 38 -8.51 -12.75 -4.36
N PHE A 39 -8.70 -12.88 -3.05
CA PHE A 39 -7.91 -12.21 -2.03
C PHE A 39 -7.72 -13.11 -0.81
N GLY A 40 -6.50 -13.14 -0.29
CA GLY A 40 -6.13 -13.88 0.91
C GLY A 40 -5.36 -13.00 1.88
N MET A 41 -5.72 -13.11 3.15
CA MET A 41 -5.03 -12.46 4.26
C MET A 41 -4.76 -13.50 5.34
N HIS A 42 -3.49 -13.69 5.69
CA HIS A 42 -3.11 -14.59 6.77
C HIS A 42 -1.75 -14.20 7.35
N THR A 43 -1.45 -14.65 8.57
CA THR A 43 -0.12 -14.49 9.19
C THR A 43 0.94 -15.38 8.55
N ASP A 44 0.52 -16.45 7.90
CA ASP A 44 1.34 -17.37 7.11
C ASP A 44 1.16 -17.09 5.62
N PHE A 45 2.27 -16.93 4.89
CA PHE A 45 2.28 -16.62 3.47
C PHE A 45 1.61 -17.72 2.62
N ASN A 46 1.89 -19.00 2.90
CA ASN A 46 1.35 -20.11 2.13
C ASN A 46 -0.16 -20.22 2.33
N GLU A 47 -0.65 -19.99 3.54
CA GLU A 47 -2.08 -19.91 3.81
C GLU A 47 -2.73 -18.72 3.12
N ALA A 48 -2.09 -17.54 3.12
CA ALA A 48 -2.59 -16.39 2.37
C ALA A 48 -2.68 -16.68 0.86
N CYS A 49 -1.67 -17.35 0.28
CA CYS A 49 -1.70 -17.82 -1.11
C CYS A 49 -2.82 -18.83 -1.36
N ARG A 50 -3.02 -19.80 -0.45
CA ARG A 50 -4.09 -20.80 -0.54
C ARG A 50 -5.47 -20.15 -0.56
N ILE A 51 -5.72 -19.18 0.32
CA ILE A 51 -6.98 -18.42 0.39
C ILE A 51 -7.19 -17.62 -0.91
N ALA A 52 -6.12 -17.00 -1.43
CA ALA A 52 -6.13 -16.29 -2.71
C ALA A 52 -6.13 -17.21 -3.95
N LYS A 53 -6.28 -18.53 -3.78
CA LYS A 53 -6.26 -19.54 -4.86
C LYS A 53 -5.02 -19.46 -5.75
N VAL A 54 -3.87 -19.08 -5.18
CA VAL A 54 -2.56 -19.11 -5.83
C VAL A 54 -1.91 -20.46 -5.49
N ILE A 55 -2.03 -21.40 -6.41
CA ILE A 55 -1.59 -22.80 -6.21
C ILE A 55 -0.18 -23.01 -6.77
N ASP A 56 0.15 -22.33 -7.87
CA ASP A 56 1.41 -22.45 -8.59
C ASP A 56 2.62 -22.02 -7.72
N GLU A 57 3.56 -22.94 -7.54
CA GLU A 57 4.76 -22.74 -6.71
C GLU A 57 5.72 -21.71 -7.31
N ASP A 58 5.83 -21.63 -8.65
CA ASP A 58 6.71 -20.66 -9.30
C ASP A 58 6.21 -19.23 -9.04
N ILE A 59 4.89 -19.05 -9.07
CA ILE A 59 4.26 -17.77 -8.74
C ILE A 59 4.45 -17.42 -7.26
N LYS A 60 4.31 -18.38 -6.34
CA LYS A 60 4.56 -18.15 -4.91
C LYS A 60 5.99 -17.70 -4.66
N GLN A 61 6.98 -18.35 -5.29
CA GLN A 61 8.39 -17.97 -5.15
C GLN A 61 8.66 -16.56 -5.70
N GLN A 62 8.08 -16.23 -6.86
CA GLN A 62 8.18 -14.88 -7.42
C GLN A 62 7.59 -13.82 -6.49
N LEU A 63 6.41 -14.09 -5.92
CA LEU A 63 5.75 -13.19 -4.97
C LEU A 63 6.59 -13.00 -3.70
N LEU A 64 7.15 -14.09 -3.15
CA LEU A 64 7.99 -14.01 -1.96
C LEU A 64 9.24 -13.16 -2.22
N LYS A 65 9.92 -13.40 -3.35
CA LYS A 65 11.08 -12.60 -3.79
C LYS A 65 10.74 -11.13 -3.98
N ASN A 66 9.57 -10.82 -4.55
CA ASN A 66 9.11 -9.44 -4.71
C ASN A 66 8.86 -8.75 -3.35
N LEU A 67 8.45 -9.50 -2.33
CA LEU A 67 8.26 -9.00 -0.99
C LEU A 67 9.60 -8.57 -0.36
N GLU A 68 10.62 -9.42 -0.46
CA GLU A 68 11.97 -9.17 0.08
C GLU A 68 12.60 -7.93 -0.57
N ASN A 69 12.47 -7.80 -1.89
CA ASN A 69 12.98 -6.64 -2.63
C ASN A 69 12.25 -5.32 -2.25
N ASN A 70 10.99 -5.38 -1.82
CA ASN A 70 10.26 -4.18 -1.39
C ASN A 70 10.65 -3.71 0.02
N VAL A 71 11.25 -4.56 0.86
CA VAL A 71 11.71 -4.16 2.20
C VAL A 71 12.96 -3.27 2.14
N THR A 72 13.75 -3.37 1.07
CA THR A 72 15.00 -2.61 0.93
C THR A 72 14.81 -1.16 0.47
N ASP A 73 13.65 -0.82 -0.11
CA ASP A 73 13.35 0.54 -0.57
C ASP A 73 12.66 1.38 0.51
N ALA A 74 13.38 1.62 1.62
CA ALA A 74 12.99 2.67 2.54
C ALA A 74 13.11 4.03 1.83
N LYS A 75 11.99 4.55 1.33
CA LYS A 75 11.92 5.87 0.72
C LYS A 75 12.33 6.94 1.74
N VAL A 76 13.57 7.42 1.65
CA VAL A 76 14.07 8.54 2.45
C VAL A 76 13.33 9.80 2.01
N ILE A 77 12.40 10.27 2.85
CA ILE A 77 11.73 11.55 2.65
C ILE A 77 12.57 12.60 3.39
N PRO A 78 13.26 13.52 2.70
CA PRO A 78 13.97 14.60 3.37
C PRO A 78 12.96 15.44 4.15
N MET A 79 13.17 15.57 5.46
CA MET A 79 12.32 16.37 6.33
C MET A 79 12.54 17.85 6.00
N ASN A 80 11.59 18.48 5.31
CA ASN A 80 11.60 19.92 5.11
C ASN A 80 11.19 20.60 6.43
N VAL A 81 12.18 21.01 7.23
CA VAL A 81 11.98 21.91 8.37
C VAL A 81 11.60 23.29 7.83
N GLY A 82 10.30 23.45 7.55
CA GLY A 82 9.72 24.74 7.23
C GLY A 82 9.99 25.71 8.38
N LYS A 83 10.71 26.79 8.10
CA LYS A 83 10.89 27.90 9.04
C LYS A 83 9.51 28.42 9.42
N ALA A 84 9.06 28.14 10.64
CA ALA A 84 7.91 28.82 11.23
C ALA A 84 8.25 30.32 11.35
N SER A 85 7.87 31.11 10.36
CA SER A 85 7.84 32.56 10.50
C SER A 85 6.65 32.91 11.37
N LEU A 86 6.91 33.20 12.65
CA LEU A 86 5.97 33.88 13.52
C LEU A 86 5.73 35.28 12.94
N GLN A 87 4.67 35.45 12.16
CA GLN A 87 4.16 36.77 11.83
C GLN A 87 3.46 37.32 13.07
N ASN A 88 4.22 38.04 13.91
CA ASN A 88 3.66 38.88 14.95
C ASN A 88 2.81 39.97 14.30
N LYS A 89 1.48 39.83 14.38
CA LYS A 89 0.52 40.86 13.95
C LYS A 89 0.26 41.78 15.14
N PRO A 90 0.60 43.08 15.11
CA PRO A 90 0.24 43.98 16.20
C PRO A 90 -1.27 44.25 16.19
N ASN A 91 -1.90 44.07 17.36
CA ASN A 91 -3.30 44.39 17.62
C ASN A 91 -3.58 45.86 17.30
N ARG A 92 -4.51 46.13 16.38
CA ARG A 92 -5.16 47.44 16.27
C ARG A 92 -6.16 47.57 17.43
N LEU A 93 -5.85 48.44 18.38
CA LEU A 93 -6.79 48.92 19.39
C LEU A 93 -7.98 49.56 18.67
N ILE A 94 -9.18 49.00 18.90
CA ILE A 94 -10.44 49.58 18.48
C ILE A 94 -10.75 50.69 19.48
N ASN A 95 -10.75 51.95 19.00
CA ASN A 95 -11.33 53.07 19.73
C ASN A 95 -12.83 52.83 19.91
N PHE A 96 -13.31 52.89 21.16
CA PHE A 96 -14.71 53.14 21.46
C PHE A 96 -14.81 54.43 22.26
N LEU A 97 -15.59 55.37 21.74
CA LEU A 97 -15.95 56.65 22.35
C LEU A 97 -16.59 56.46 23.73
N MET A 98 -16.24 57.34 24.67
CA MET A 98 -17.21 58.13 25.44
C MET A 98 -16.60 59.48 25.79
#